data_AF-X1DZ01-F1
#
_entry.id   AF-X1DZ01-F1
#
_cell.length_a   1.000
_cell.length_b   1.000
_cell.length_c   1.000
_cell.angle_alpha   90.00
_cell.angle_beta   90.00
_cell.angle_gamma   90.00
#
_symmetry.space_group_name_H-M   'P 1'
#
loop_
_entity.id
_entity.type
_entity.pdbx_description
1 polymer ?
#
loop_
_entity_poly.entity_id
_entity_poly.type
_entity_poly.pdbx_seq_one_letter_code
_entity_poly.pdbx_strand_id
1 'polypeptide(L)' 'MNKSKIDIFSNKIIDCAMEVHKNLGPGLLESTYSQCLAYELNMSGINFKLEYPIPVKYKTHSTRGLLKLGKTPVP' A
#
# COMPACT_ATOMS: atom_id res chain seq x y z
N MET A 1 5.26 27.18 8.04
CA MET A 1 5.76 26.55 6.80
C MET A 1 6.50 25.26 7.16
N ASN A 2 5.85 24.10 7.09
CA ASN A 2 6.41 22.77 7.44
C ASN A 2 6.35 21.79 6.24
N LYS A 3 6.64 22.26 5.03
CA LYS A 3 6.49 21.45 3.80
C LYS A 3 7.67 20.54 3.47
N SER A 4 8.85 20.75 4.03
CA SER A 4 10.08 20.18 3.45
C SER A 4 10.29 18.68 3.62
N LYS A 5 9.94 18.05 4.76
CA LYS A 5 10.21 16.60 4.96
C LYS A 5 9.09 15.68 4.49
N ILE A 6 7.83 16.09 4.65
CA ILE A 6 6.66 15.28 4.27
C ILE A 6 6.56 15.20 2.75
N ASP A 7 6.83 16.31 2.04
CA ASP A 7 6.79 16.33 0.58
C ASP A 7 7.86 15.40 -0.02
N ILE A 8 9.09 15.41 0.50
CA ILE A 8 10.17 14.53 -0.01
C ILE A 8 9.82 13.05 0.18
N PHE A 9 9.29 12.68 1.34
CA PHE A 9 8.91 11.29 1.61
C PHE A 9 7.73 10.85 0.75
N SER A 10 6.72 11.72 0.60
CA SER A 10 5.54 11.46 -0.22
C SER A 10 5.92 11.34 -1.70
N ASN A 11 6.79 12.21 -2.21
CA ASN A 11 7.31 12.14 -3.58
C ASN A 11 7.99 10.80 -3.85
N LYS A 12 8.82 10.32 -2.93
CA LYS A 12 9.50 9.02 -3.09
C LYS A 12 8.52 7.84 -3.21
N ILE A 13 7.43 7.87 -2.43
CA ILE A 13 6.37 6.86 -2.52
C ILE A 13 5.62 6.97 -3.86
N ILE A 14 5.33 8.20 -4.30
CA ILE A 14 4.67 8.45 -5.59
C ILE A 14 5.55 7.94 -6.74
N ASP A 15 6.86 8.21 -6.71
CA ASP A 15 7.81 7.75 -7.72
C ASP A 15 7.82 6.21 -7.80
N CYS A 16 7.81 5.52 -6.66
CA CYS A 16 7.68 4.05 -6.62
C CYS A 16 6.39 3.57 -7.29
N ALA A 17 5.24 4.20 -6.96
CA ALA A 17 3.96 3.83 -7.55
C ALA A 17 3.88 4.12 -9.06
N MET A 18 4.51 5.21 -9.51
CA MET A 18 4.62 5.55 -10.92
C MET A 18 5.45 4.53 -11.68
N GLU A 19 6.56 4.06 -11.11
CA GLU A 19 7.40 3.04 -11.76
C GLU A 19 6.63 1.72 -11.94
N VAL A 20 5.87 1.29 -10.92
CA VAL A 20 4.95 0.15 -11.04
C VAL A 20 3.95 0.37 -12.16
N HIS A 21 3.25 1.51 -12.18
CA HIS A 21 2.23 1.78 -13.20
C HIS A 21 2.81 1.83 -14.62
N LYS A 22 3.98 2.42 -14.78
CA LYS A 22 4.70 2.53 -16.06
C LYS A 22 5.09 1.17 -16.63
N ASN A 23 5.53 0.24 -15.77
CA ASN A 23 5.97 -1.08 -16.21
C ASN A 23 4.81 -2.09 -16.37
N LEU A 24 3.82 -2.05 -15.49
CA LEU A 24 2.71 -3.03 -15.50
C LEU A 24 1.54 -2.61 -16.39
N GLY A 25 1.31 -1.31 -16.59
CA GLY A 25 0.08 -0.79 -17.20
C GLY A 25 -1.16 -1.05 -16.33
N PRO A 26 -2.37 -0.69 -16.80
CA PRO A 26 -3.64 -0.94 -16.10
C PRO A 26 -4.17 -2.37 -16.32
N GLY A 27 -5.10 -2.81 -15.46
CA GLY A 27 -5.94 -4.00 -15.71
C GLY A 27 -5.55 -5.27 -14.97
N LEU A 28 -4.55 -5.22 -14.08
CA LEU A 28 -4.13 -6.35 -13.26
C LEU A 28 -4.83 -6.38 -11.89
N LEU A 29 -4.70 -7.49 -11.19
CA LEU A 29 -5.22 -7.66 -9.84
C LEU A 29 -4.48 -6.73 -8.86
N GLU A 30 -5.22 -6.28 -7.85
CA GLU A 30 -4.68 -5.47 -6.75
C GLU A 30 -3.48 -6.13 -6.06
N SER A 31 -3.51 -7.46 -5.89
CA SER A 31 -2.40 -8.23 -5.31
C SER A 31 -1.11 -8.08 -6.11
N THR A 32 -1.21 -8.00 -7.43
CA THR A 32 -0.05 -7.81 -8.32
C THR A 32 0.54 -6.42 -8.11
N TYR A 33 -0.29 -5.37 -8.11
CA TYR A 33 0.18 -4.01 -7.81
C TYR A 33 0.80 -3.91 -6.41
N SER A 34 0.18 -4.56 -5.42
CA SER A 34 0.67 -4.53 -4.04
C SER A 34 2.04 -5.19 -3.90
N GLN A 35 2.30 -6.29 -4.60
CA GLN A 35 3.61 -6.96 -4.58
C GLN A 35 4.67 -6.14 -5.32
N CYS A 36 4.35 -5.58 -6.49
CA CYS A 36 5.29 -4.73 -7.23
C CYS A 36 5.62 -3.44 -6.49
N LEU A 37 4.63 -2.81 -5.84
CA LEU A 37 4.89 -1.62 -5.02
C LEU A 37 5.74 -1.95 -3.80
N ALA A 38 5.52 -3.10 -3.16
CA ALA A 38 6.37 -3.55 -2.06
C ALA A 38 7.83 -3.76 -2.51
N TYR A 39 8.04 -4.25 -3.73
CA TYR A 39 9.39 -4.36 -4.31
C TYR A 39 10.04 -2.97 -4.45
N GLU A 40 9.35 -2.00 -5.06
CA GLU A 40 9.88 -0.63 -5.23
C GLU A 40 10.15 0.07 -3.89
N LEU A 41 9.25 -0.08 -2.91
CA LEU A 41 9.42 0.50 -1.58
C LEU A 41 10.63 -0.12 -0.85
N ASN A 42 10.84 -1.43 -0.99
CA ASN A 42 11.99 -2.12 -0.42
C ASN A 42 13.30 -1.61 -1.06
N MET A 43 13.35 -1.55 -2.39
CA MET A 43 14.48 -0.97 -3.14
C MET A 43 14.77 0.48 -2.74
N SER A 44 13.73 1.23 -2.40
CA SER A 44 13.81 2.60 -1.90
C SER A 44 14.15 2.72 -0.41
N GLY A 45 14.32 1.61 0.33
CA GLY A 45 14.62 1.61 1.77
C GLY A 45 13.48 2.18 2.62
N ILE A 46 12.23 2.11 2.13
CA ILE A 46 11.05 2.59 2.83
C ILE A 46 10.45 1.42 3.61
N ASN A 47 10.23 1.60 4.91
CA ASN A 47 9.55 0.59 5.72
C ASN A 47 8.05 0.55 5.41
N PHE A 48 7.52 -0.65 5.16
CA PHE A 48 6.10 -0.88 4.93
C PHE A 48 5.66 -2.21 5.55
N LYS A 49 4.34 -2.42 5.59
CA LYS A 49 3.73 -3.71 5.92
C LYS A 49 2.70 -4.05 4.86
N LEU A 50 2.76 -5.26 4.34
CA LEU A 50 1.69 -5.83 3.52
C LEU A 50 0.73 -6.63 4.38
N GLU A 51 -0.52 -6.73 3.91
CA GLU A 51 -1.51 -7.66 4.44
C GLU A 51 -1.64 -7.57 5.97
N TYR A 52 -1.64 -6.35 6.50
CA TYR A 52 -1.67 -6.14 7.94
C TYR A 52 -2.97 -6.74 8.52
N PRO A 53 -2.88 -7.65 9.50
CA PRO A 53 -4.07 -8.31 10.04
C PRO A 53 -4.92 -7.31 10.80
N ILE A 54 -6.19 -7.21 10.42
CA ILE A 54 -7.20 -6.35 11.04
C ILE A 54 -8.36 -7.18 11.58
N PRO A 55 -9.00 -6.74 12.69
CA PRO A 55 -10.23 -7.36 13.14
C PRO A 55 -11.34 -7.14 12.11
N VAL A 56 -12.05 -8.20 11.77
CA VAL A 56 -13.19 -8.17 10.85
C VAL A 56 -14.39 -8.79 11.55
N LYS A 57 -15.48 -8.02 11.61
CA LYS A 57 -16.77 -8.51 12.06
C LYS A 57 -17.57 -9.02 10.87
N TYR A 58 -17.89 -10.31 10.88
CA TYR A 58 -18.81 -10.92 9.93
C TYR A 58 -20.06 -11.41 10.66
N LYS A 59 -21.16 -10.66 10.55
CA LYS A 59 -22.40 -10.90 11.29
C LYS A 59 -22.13 -10.96 12.81
N THR A 60 -22.35 -12.12 13.43
CA THR A 60 -22.14 -12.39 14.86
C THR A 60 -20.74 -12.92 15.18
N HIS A 61 -19.91 -13.18 14.17
CA HIS A 61 -18.57 -13.74 14.34
C HIS A 61 -17.49 -12.66 14.15
N SER A 62 -16.45 -12.72 14.98
CA SER A 62 -15.23 -11.93 14.81
C SER A 62 -14.14 -12.82 14.26
N THR A 63 -13.49 -12.38 13.17
CA THR A 63 -12.36 -13.06 12.54
C THR A 63 -11.25 -12.07 12.23
N ARG A 64 -10.08 -12.54 11.79
CA ARG A 64 -9.01 -11.69 11.27
C ARG A 64 -9.10 -11.63 9.75
N GLY A 65 -9.08 -10.42 9.20
CA GLY A 65 -8.89 -10.17 7.77
C GLY A 65 -7.55 -9.51 7.51
N LEU A 66 -7.17 -9.39 6.25
CA LEU A 66 -5.95 -8.71 5.83
C LEU A 66 -6.33 -7.36 5.25
N LEU A 67 -5.66 -6.30 5.69
CA LEU A 67 -5.83 -4.97 5.14
C LEU A 67 -5.26 -4.95 3.71
N LYS A 68 -6.13 -4.62 2.77
CA LYS A 68 -5.83 -4.49 1.33
C LYS A 68 -5.51 -3.04 0.96
N LEU A 69 -4.80 -2.84 -0.15
CA LEU A 69 -4.37 -1.52 -0.61
C LEU A 69 -5.59 -0.68 -0.99
N GLY A 70 -5.61 0.58 -0.57
CA GLY A 70 -6.75 1.48 -0.84
C GLY A 70 -8.04 1.15 -0.06
N LYS A 71 -7.98 0.26 0.94
CA LYS A 71 -9.07 0.04 1.89
C LYS A 71 -8.74 0.73 3.20
N THR A 72 -9.60 1.64 3.65
CA THR A 72 -9.54 2.14 5.02
C THR A 72 -10.22 1.11 5.94
N PRO A 73 -9.61 0.77 7.09
CA PRO A 73 -10.34 0.09 8.15
C PRO A 73 -11.54 0.97 8.51
N VAL A 74 -12.75 0.45 8.33
CA VAL A 74 -13.94 1.08 8.91
C VAL A 74 -13.84 0.93 10.43
N PRO A 75 -14.01 2.03 11.20
CA PRO A 75 -13.96 1.97 12.66
C PRO A 75 -15.06 1.09 13.26
#